data_AF-A0A5S4YRC8-F1
#
_entry.id   AF-A0A5S4YRC8-F1
#
_cell.length_a   1.000
_cell.length_b   1.000
_cell.length_c   1.000
_cell.angle_alpha   90.00
_cell.angle_beta   90.00
_cell.angle_gamma   90.00
#
_symmetry.space_group_name_H-M   'P 1'
#
loop_
_entity.id
_entity.type
_entity.pdbx_description
1 polymer ?
#
loop_
_entity_poly.entity_id
_entity_poly.type
_entity_poly.pdbx_seq_one_letter_code
_entity_poly.pdbx_strand_id
1 'polypeptide(L)' 'MTDIKIGKWYDPISEQWIVPRETSPETSSAQSTEERLLDIHKRDEAERIWHLLVDCCARE' A
#
# COMPACT_ATOMS: atom_id res chain seq x y z
N MET A 1 -27.90 24.10 11.63
CA MET A 1 -26.46 24.34 11.41
C MET A 1 -25.94 23.13 10.65
N THR A 2 -25.85 23.20 9.33
CA THR A 2 -25.45 22.06 8.48
C THR A 2 -23.95 21.84 8.65
N ASP A 3 -23.57 20.75 9.32
CA ASP A 3 -22.17 20.30 9.39
C ASP A 3 -21.69 20.02 7.96
N ILE A 4 -20.89 20.93 7.42
CA ILE A 4 -20.34 20.83 6.08
C ILE A 4 -19.37 19.64 6.05
N LYS A 5 -19.74 18.57 5.33
CA LYS A 5 -18.97 17.31 5.24
C LYS A 5 -17.84 17.36 4.22
N ILE A 6 -17.42 18.56 3.81
CA ILE A 6 -16.36 18.74 2.81
C ILE A 6 -15.06 18.15 3.36
N GLY A 7 -14.47 17.23 2.61
CA GLY A 7 -13.25 16.51 3.00
C GLY A 7 -13.47 15.26 3.85
N LYS A 8 -14.71 14.88 4.22
CA LYS A 8 -15.00 13.62 4.92
C LYS A 8 -15.40 12.53 3.91
N TRP A 9 -15.07 11.27 4.21
CA TRP A 9 -15.50 10.10 3.44
C TRP A 9 -16.72 9.46 4.11
N TYR A 10 -17.69 9.00 3.33
CA TYR A 10 -18.82 8.24 3.87
C TYR A 10 -18.54 6.74 3.77
N ASP A 11 -18.63 6.04 4.90
CA ASP A 11 -18.52 4.58 4.94
C ASP A 11 -19.91 3.94 5.03
N PRO A 12 -20.37 3.22 4.00
CA PRO A 12 -21.68 2.56 4.01
C PRO A 12 -21.72 1.29 4.86
N ILE A 13 -20.57 0.71 5.23
CA ILE A 13 -20.51 -0.47 6.10
C ILE A 13 -20.81 -0.06 7.54
N SER A 14 -20.26 1.08 7.97
CA SER A 14 -20.41 1.60 9.33
C SER A 14 -21.49 2.68 9.48
N GLU A 15 -22.11 3.11 8.37
CA GLU A 15 -23.06 4.23 8.29
C GLU A 15 -22.51 5.53 8.92
N GLN A 16 -21.21 5.77 8.75
CA GLN A 16 -20.51 6.86 9.44
C GLN A 16 -19.66 7.72 8.50
N TRP A 17 -19.48 8.98 8.90
CA TRP A 17 -18.57 9.91 8.24
C TRP A 17 -17.17 9.78 8.85
N ILE A 18 -16.20 9.36 8.05
CA ILE A 18 -14.79 9.23 8.42
C ILE A 18 -14.07 10.52 8.05
N VAL A 19 -13.41 11.13 9.05
CA VAL A 19 -12.52 12.27 8.84
C VAL A 19 -11.15 11.73 8.38
N PRO A 20 -10.54 12.26 7.31
CA PRO A 20 -9.16 11.91 6.96
C PRO A 20 -8.27 12.11 8.19
N ARG A 21 -7.46 11.10 8.52
CA ARG A 21 -6.50 11.26 9.60
C ARG A 21 -5.56 12.40 9.23
N GLU A 22 -5.48 13.42 10.09
CA GLU A 22 -4.48 14.47 9.96
C GLU A 22 -3.12 13.78 9.77
N THR A 23 -2.45 14.10 8.67
CA THR A 23 -1.18 13.49 8.32
C THR A 23 -0.14 13.98 9.32
N SER A 24 -0.05 13.30 10.47
CA SER A 24 1.05 13.55 11.40
C SER A 24 2.35 13.29 10.62
N PRO A 25 3.24 14.29 10.47
CA PRO A 25 4.45 14.17 9.68
C PRO A 25 5.39 13.06 10.21
N GLU A 26 5.19 12.61 11.44
CA GLU A 26 5.99 11.55 12.07
C GLU A 26 5.60 10.13 11.62
N THR A 27 4.39 9.90 11.11
CA THR A 27 3.93 8.56 10.72
C THR A 27 4.23 8.24 9.25
N SER A 28 4.44 9.24 8.40
CA SER A 28 4.72 9.01 6.96
C SER A 28 6.11 8.43 6.70
N SER A 29 7.10 8.77 7.51
CA SER A 29 8.48 8.28 7.33
C SER A 29 8.62 6.79 7.69
N ALA A 30 7.89 6.32 8.72
CA ALA A 30 7.93 4.92 9.12
C ALA A 30 7.15 4.04 8.15
N GLN A 31 5.95 4.47 7.74
CA GLN A 31 5.14 3.75 6.74
C GLN A 31 5.81 3.70 5.37
N SER A 32 6.40 4.79 4.89
CA SER A 32 7.13 4.79 3.61
C SER A 32 8.37 3.89 3.62
N THR A 33 9.00 3.71 4.78
CA THR A 33 10.14 2.79 4.92
C THR A 33 9.68 1.35 4.89
N GLU A 34 8.62 1.00 5.62
CA GLU A 34 8.02 -0.35 5.57
C GLU A 34 7.47 -0.69 4.19
N GLU A 35 6.76 0.23 3.53
CA GLU A 35 6.28 0.07 2.15
C GLU A 35 7.44 -0.15 1.17
N ARG A 36 8.53 0.61 1.31
CA ARG A 36 9.72 0.46 0.47
C ARG A 36 10.43 -0.87 0.69
N LEU A 37 10.53 -1.35 1.93
CA LEU A 37 11.11 -2.66 2.25
C LEU A 37 10.27 -3.81 1.69
N LEU A 38 8.94 -3.71 1.78
CA LEU A 38 8.02 -4.67 1.17
C LEU A 38 8.12 -4.65 -0.36
N ASP A 39 8.31 -3.49 -0.96
CA ASP A 39 8.45 -3.32 -2.41
C ASP A 39 9.82 -3.83 -2.93
N ILE A 40 10.89 -3.72 -2.15
CA ILE A 40 12.18 -4.37 -2.45
C ILE A 40 12.04 -5.89 -2.39
N HIS A 41 11.45 -6.41 -1.31
CA HIS A 41 11.26 -7.86 -1.14
C HIS A 41 10.42 -8.49 -2.27
N LYS A 42 9.39 -7.78 -2.74
CA LYS A 42 8.57 -8.22 -3.88
C LYS A 42 9.36 -8.26 -5.20
N ARG A 43 10.28 -7.31 -5.42
CA ARG A 43 11.13 -7.29 -6.62
C ARG A 43 12.13 -8.45 -6.61
N ASP A 44 12.75 -8.71 -5.46
CA ASP A 44 13.69 -9.83 -5.30
C ASP A 44 12.99 -11.17 -5.59
N GLU A 45 11.76 -11.36 -5.11
CA GLU A 45 11.01 -12.58 -5.37
C GLU A 45 10.58 -12.71 -6.83
N ALA A 46 10.19 -11.61 -7.48
CA ALA A 46 9.87 -11.60 -8.91
C ALA A 46 11.09 -11.96 -9.78
N GLU A 47 12.28 -11.47 -9.42
CA GLU A 47 13.54 -11.79 -10.10
C GLU A 47 13.90 -13.28 -9.91
N ARG A 48 13.74 -13.82 -8.70
CA ARG A 48 13.95 -15.25 -8.42
C ARG A 48 13.02 -16.15 -9.23
N ILE A 49 11.73 -15.81 -9.31
CA ILE A 49 10.76 -16.55 -10.10
C ILE A 49 11.11 -16.48 -11.58
N TRP A 50 11.52 -15.30 -12.07
CA TRP A 50 11.92 -15.13 -13.47
C TRP A 50 13.11 -16.01 -13.84
N HIS A 51 14.16 -16.04 -13.01
CA HIS A 51 15.32 -16.91 -13.23
C HIS A 51 14.93 -18.39 -13.26
N LEU A 52 14.08 -18.84 -12.34
CA LEU A 52 13.57 -20.22 -12.33
C LEU A 52 12.82 -20.58 -13.61
N LEU A 53 11.99 -19.67 -14.13
CA LEU A 53 11.27 -19.89 -15.38
C LEU A 53 12.22 -19.96 -16.58
N VAL A 54 13.18 -19.04 -16.67
CA VAL A 54 14.17 -19.01 -17.75
C VAL A 54 15.04 -20.27 -17.74
N ASP A 55 15.53 -20.68 -16.56
CA ASP A 55 16.36 -21.86 -16.40
C ASP A 55 15.62 -23.16 -16.74
N CYS A 56 14.32 -23.24 -16.45
CA CYS A 56 13.47 -24.36 -16.87
C CYS A 56 13.33 -24.43 -18.39
N CYS A 57 13.08 -23.29 -19.06
CA CYS A 57 12.95 -23.23 -20.52
C CYS A 57 14.28 -23.49 -21.25
N ALA A 58 15.42 -23.19 -20.62
CA ALA A 58 16.75 -23.41 -21.21
C ALA A 58 17.28 -24.85 -21.06
N ARG A 59 16.55 -25.72 -20.35
CA ARG A 59 16.91 -27.14 -20.14
C ARG A 59 16.26 -28.11 -21.15
N GLU A 60 15.56 -27.59 -22.17
CA GLU A 60 14.98 -28.36 -23.28
C GLU A 60 15.90 -28.42 -24.51
#